data_AF-A0A0D3LN55-F1
#
_entry.id   AF-A0A0D3LN55-F1
#
_cell.length_a   1.000
_cell.length_b   1.000
_cell.length_c   1.000
_cell.angle_alpha   90.00
_cell.angle_beta   90.00
_cell.angle_gamma   90.00
#
_symmetry.space_group_name_H-M   'P 1'
#
loop_
_entity.id
_entity.type
_entity.pdbx_description
1 polymer ?
#
loop_
_entity_poly.entity_id
_entity_poly.type
_entity_poly.pdbx_seq_one_letter_code
_entity_poly.pdbx_strand_id
1 'polypeptide(L)'
;MTLYIEFPMLLLRDYEKPGGKYQTADDHITDLVQKPFEERGITSKIKKIDIVDPAPNTNDELLRYELEADVSEKEFNPGWILQTFEKEGYEKGLTIKDHHGESLYHDEDTADILLRRKFREV
;
A
#
# COMPACT_ATOMS: atom_id res chain seq x y z
N MET A 1 -7.92 -6.09 12.88
CA MET A 1 -8.44 -5.18 11.84
C MET A 1 -8.03 -5.65 10.46
N THR A 2 -8.72 -5.16 9.42
CA THR A 2 -8.37 -5.40 8.02
C THR A 2 -8.03 -4.08 7.34
N LEU A 3 -6.99 -4.07 6.51
CA LEU A 3 -6.52 -2.92 5.74
C LEU A 3 -6.43 -3.29 4.27
N TYR A 4 -6.72 -2.32 3.41
CA TYR A 4 -6.42 -2.40 1.99
C TYR A 4 -5.26 -1.47 1.66
N ILE A 5 -4.19 -2.02 1.11
CA ILE A 5 -3.00 -1.27 0.72
C ILE A 5 -2.90 -1.37 -0.79
N GLU A 6 -2.93 -0.23 -1.47
CA GLU A 6 -3.08 -0.14 -2.91
C GLU A 6 -1.93 0.64 -3.53
N PHE A 7 -1.49 0.16 -4.69
CA PHE A 7 -0.48 0.82 -5.51
C PHE A 7 -0.89 0.83 -6.98
N PRO A 8 -0.62 1.93 -7.71
CA PRO A 8 -0.67 1.93 -9.17
C PRO A 8 0.36 0.94 -9.72
N MET A 9 -0.08 -0.02 -10.53
CA MET A 9 0.82 -1.03 -11.10
C MET A 9 1.94 -0.41 -11.95
N LEU A 10 1.73 0.74 -12.58
CA LEU A 10 2.80 1.44 -13.30
C LEU A 10 3.94 1.87 -12.38
N LEU A 11 3.64 2.41 -11.19
CA LEU A 11 4.67 2.84 -10.24
C LEU A 11 5.40 1.63 -9.65
N LEU A 12 4.70 0.53 -9.42
CA LEU A 12 5.33 -0.72 -9.00
C LEU A 12 6.29 -1.30 -10.04
N ARG A 13 6.13 -0.98 -11.34
CA ARG A 13 7.10 -1.40 -12.37
C ARG A 13 8.39 -0.60 -12.32
N ASP A 14 8.31 0.66 -11.89
CA ASP A 14 9.48 1.54 -11.72
C ASP A 14 10.25 1.21 -10.43
N TYR A 15 9.63 0.47 -9.51
CA TYR A 15 10.30 -0.09 -8.35
C TYR A 15 11.26 -1.20 -8.79
N GLU A 16 12.56 -0.86 -8.87
CA GLU A 16 13.60 -1.85 -9.15
C GLU A 16 13.55 -2.97 -8.09
N LYS A 17 13.64 -4.24 -8.52
CA LYS A 17 13.83 -5.36 -7.59
C LYS A 17 15.09 -5.08 -6.76
N PRO A 18 15.02 -5.02 -5.42
CA PRO A 18 16.23 -5.00 -4.62
C PRO A 18 17.00 -6.29 -4.92
N GLY A 19 18.28 -6.15 -5.23
CA GLY A 19 19.13 -7.27 -5.60
C GLY A 19 19.03 -8.44 -4.61
N GLY A 20 18.72 -9.63 -5.13
CA GLY A 20 19.07 -10.93 -4.55
C GLY A 20 18.22 -11.49 -3.39
N LYS A 21 17.48 -10.68 -2.62
CA LYS A 21 16.73 -11.18 -1.45
C LYS A 21 15.28 -11.60 -1.77
N TYR A 22 14.63 -10.94 -2.71
CA TYR A 22 13.22 -11.17 -3.05
C TYR A 22 13.10 -11.74 -4.47
N GLN A 23 12.26 -12.78 -4.66
CA GLN A 23 12.07 -13.40 -5.98
C GLN A 23 11.20 -12.51 -6.88
N THR A 24 10.26 -11.77 -6.30
CA THR A 24 9.35 -10.84 -6.98
C THR A 24 9.25 -9.49 -6.26
N ALA A 25 8.77 -8.46 -6.95
CA ALA A 25 8.46 -7.17 -6.32
C ALA A 25 7.33 -7.32 -5.28
N ASP A 26 6.40 -8.25 -5.53
CA ASP A 26 5.30 -8.57 -4.62
C ASP A 26 5.78 -9.16 -3.29
N ASP A 27 6.81 -10.01 -3.31
CA ASP A 27 7.44 -10.53 -2.08
C ASP A 27 8.06 -9.40 -1.26
N HIS A 28 8.65 -8.40 -1.93
CA HIS A 28 9.24 -7.27 -1.23
C HIS A 28 8.17 -6.37 -0.61
N ILE A 29 7.15 -6.00 -1.37
CA ILE A 29 6.05 -5.16 -0.89
C ILE A 29 5.33 -5.85 0.28
N THR A 30 5.13 -7.17 0.19
CA THR A 30 4.56 -7.97 1.28
C THR A 30 5.39 -7.85 2.56
N ASP A 31 6.72 -7.98 2.46
CA ASP A 31 7.64 -7.81 3.58
C ASP A 31 7.55 -6.39 4.16
N LEU A 32 7.55 -5.35 3.31
CA LEU A 32 7.45 -3.95 3.74
C LEU A 32 6.14 -3.63 4.47
N VAL A 33 5.05 -4.23 4.01
CA VAL A 33 3.73 -4.10 4.65
C VAL A 33 3.69 -4.80 6.01
N GLN A 34 4.26 -5.99 6.13
CA GLN A 34 4.16 -6.80 7.35
C GLN A 34 5.21 -6.46 8.42
N LYS A 35 6.42 -6.06 8.00
CA LYS A 35 7.55 -5.70 8.86
C LYS A 35 7.21 -4.77 10.03
N PRO A 36 6.46 -3.66 9.85
CA PRO A 36 6.13 -2.80 10.98
C PRO A 36 5.27 -3.49 12.05
N PHE A 37 4.45 -4.47 11.68
CA PHE A 37 3.66 -5.25 12.63
C PHE A 37 4.54 -6.26 13.35
N GLU A 38 5.43 -6.94 12.62
CA GLU A 38 6.40 -7.88 13.18
C GLU A 38 7.31 -7.20 14.22
N GLU A 39 7.86 -6.03 13.89
CA GLU A 39 8.71 -5.23 14.79
C GLU A 39 7.99 -4.82 16.09
N ARG A 40 6.66 -4.80 16.07
CA ARG A 40 5.80 -4.46 17.23
C ARG A 40 5.25 -5.70 17.94
N GLY A 41 5.60 -6.90 17.49
CA GLY A 41 5.06 -8.16 18.02
C GLY A 41 3.57 -8.36 17.69
N ILE A 42 3.05 -7.65 16.68
CA ILE A 42 1.66 -7.77 16.24
C ILE A 42 1.58 -8.82 15.15
N THR A 43 0.67 -9.79 15.33
CA THR A 43 0.42 -10.80 14.30
C THR A 43 -0.27 -10.14 13.11
N SER A 44 0.30 -10.30 11.91
CA SER A 44 -0.30 -9.82 10.67
C SER A 44 -0.16 -10.85 9.55
N LYS A 45 -1.10 -10.88 8.60
CA LYS A 45 -1.04 -11.75 7.42
C LYS A 45 -1.73 -11.10 6.22
N ILE A 46 -1.12 -11.25 5.05
CA ILE A 46 -1.77 -10.93 3.79
C ILE A 46 -2.78 -12.04 3.48
N LYS A 47 -4.06 -11.67 3.39
CA LYS A 47 -5.15 -12.57 3.04
C LYS A 47 -5.21 -12.82 1.54
N LYS A 48 -5.02 -11.75 0.79
CA LYS A 48 -5.29 -11.70 -0.63
C LYS A 48 -4.48 -10.60 -1.27
N ILE A 49 -4.04 -10.87 -2.49
CA ILE A 49 -3.44 -9.88 -3.40
C ILE A 49 -4.31 -9.91 -4.65
N ASP A 50 -4.90 -8.77 -4.98
CA ASP A 50 -5.79 -8.61 -6.13
C ASP A 50 -5.26 -7.53 -7.06
N ILE A 51 -5.41 -7.76 -8.36
CA ILE A 51 -5.38 -6.68 -9.33
C ILE A 51 -6.81 -6.16 -9.42
N VAL A 52 -7.00 -4.92 -9.00
CA VAL A 52 -8.30 -4.26 -9.01
C VAL A 52 -8.36 -3.43 -10.28
N ASP A 53 -9.42 -3.67 -11.05
CA ASP A 53 -9.69 -2.88 -12.25
C ASP A 53 -9.64 -1.39 -11.90
N PRO A 54 -9.03 -0.58 -12.76
CA PRO A 54 -9.16 0.85 -12.62
C PRO A 54 -10.66 1.20 -12.55
N ALA A 55 -11.08 1.91 -11.51
CA ALA A 55 -12.39 2.57 -11.51
C ALA A 55 -12.56 3.31 -12.86
N PRO A 56 -13.79 3.56 -13.37
CA PRO A 56 -14.03 4.02 -14.75
C PRO A 56 -13.35 5.34 -15.19
N ASN A 57 -12.54 5.96 -14.33
CA ASN A 57 -11.73 7.15 -14.60
C ASN A 57 -10.23 6.96 -14.31
N THR A 58 -9.78 5.72 -14.13
CA THR A 58 -8.40 5.33 -13.82
C THR A 58 -7.79 4.69 -15.07
N ASN A 59 -6.61 5.14 -15.50
CA ASN A 59 -5.92 4.53 -16.67
C ASN A 59 -5.01 3.36 -16.27
N ASP A 60 -4.77 3.17 -14.97
CA ASP A 60 -3.80 2.22 -14.42
C ASP A 60 -4.48 1.20 -13.51
N GLU A 61 -4.22 -0.08 -13.74
CA GLU A 61 -4.57 -1.17 -12.82
C GLU A 61 -3.94 -0.93 -11.45
N LEU A 62 -4.67 -1.30 -10.38
CA LEU A 62 -4.19 -1.17 -9.02
C LEU A 62 -3.85 -2.55 -8.47
N LEU A 63 -2.69 -2.69 -7.85
CA LEU A 63 -2.39 -3.85 -7.02
C LEU A 63 -2.86 -3.57 -5.60
N ARG A 64 -3.76 -4.40 -5.08
CA ARG A 64 -4.34 -4.29 -3.74
C ARG A 64 -3.90 -5.47 -2.88
N TYR A 65 -3.35 -5.16 -1.71
CA TYR A 65 -3.03 -6.08 -0.64
C TYR A 65 -4.11 -5.98 0.44
N GLU A 66 -4.78 -7.09 0.73
CA GLU A 66 -5.66 -7.21 1.90
C GLU A 66 -4.84 -7.76 3.08
N LEU A 67 -4.56 -6.89 4.06
CA LEU A 67 -3.82 -7.23 5.27
C LEU A 67 -4.78 -7.40 6.44
N GLU A 68 -4.75 -8.55 7.11
CA GLU A 68 -5.37 -8.76 8.42
C GLU A 68 -4.30 -8.66 9.51
N ALA A 69 -4.51 -7.79 10.49
CA ALA A 69 -3.59 -7.60 11.62
C ALA A 69 -4.33 -7.62 12.96
N ASP A 70 -3.71 -8.21 13.99
CA ASP A 70 -4.26 -8.29 15.35
C ASP A 70 -3.99 -7.00 16.14
N VAL A 71 -4.51 -5.89 15.64
CA VAL A 71 -4.46 -4.57 16.25
C VAL A 71 -5.80 -3.88 16.07
N SER A 72 -6.17 -3.03 17.02
CA SER A 72 -7.40 -2.25 16.94
C SER A 72 -7.22 -1.03 16.04
N GLU A 73 -8.30 -0.57 15.40
CA GLU A 73 -8.27 0.60 14.51
C GLU A 73 -7.83 1.89 15.23
N LYS A 74 -8.06 1.98 16.55
CA LYS A 74 -7.65 3.13 17.36
C LYS A 74 -6.15 3.15 17.66
N GLU A 75 -5.52 1.99 17.66
CA GLU A 75 -4.08 1.83 17.96
C GLU A 75 -3.25 1.85 16.68
N PHE A 76 -3.84 1.45 15.55
CA PHE A 76 -3.18 1.45 14.28
C PHE A 76 -2.83 2.87 13.82
N ASN A 77 -1.63 3.01 13.27
CA ASN A 77 -1.16 4.26 12.67
C ASN A 77 -0.61 3.96 11.27
N PRO A 78 -1.16 4.58 10.20
CA PRO A 78 -0.67 4.42 8.83
C PRO A 78 0.84 4.74 8.67
N GLY A 79 1.37 5.63 9.52
CA GLY A 79 2.78 5.99 9.56
C GLY A 79 3.72 4.82 9.81
N TRP A 80 3.24 3.72 10.40
CA TRP A 80 4.06 2.51 10.59
C TRP A 80 4.43 1.87 9.25
N ILE A 81 3.47 1.82 8.31
CA ILE A 81 3.68 1.30 6.97
C ILE A 81 4.49 2.32 6.16
N LEU A 82 4.07 3.60 6.19
CA LEU A 82 4.75 4.67 5.45
C LEU A 82 6.26 4.72 5.71
N GLN A 83 6.69 4.67 6.98
CA GLN A 83 8.11 4.72 7.33
C GLN A 83 8.93 3.56 6.75
N THR A 84 8.31 2.40 6.55
CA THR A 84 8.98 1.25 5.95
C THR A 84 9.16 1.45 4.44
N PHE A 85 8.17 2.03 3.78
CA PHE A 85 8.23 2.36 2.35
C PHE A 85 9.18 3.52 2.07
N GLU A 86 9.15 4.59 2.86
CA GLU A 86 10.06 5.75 2.74
C GLU A 86 11.54 5.35 2.88
N LYS A 87 11.85 4.42 3.78
CA LYS A 87 13.24 3.93 3.98
C LYS A 87 13.79 3.22 2.74
N GLU A 88 12.92 2.61 1.96
CA GLU A 88 13.27 1.82 0.78
C GLU A 88 13.02 2.58 -0.52
N GLY A 89 12.54 3.82 -0.46
CA GLY A 89 12.27 4.66 -1.64
C GLY A 89 10.99 4.27 -2.40
N TYR A 90 10.04 3.64 -1.72
CA TYR A 90 8.78 3.13 -2.28
C TYR A 90 7.55 3.88 -1.76
N GLU A 91 7.72 5.12 -1.30
CA GLU A 91 6.62 5.91 -0.73
C GLU A 91 5.59 6.40 -1.75
N LYS A 92 5.90 6.36 -3.05
CA LYS A 92 5.07 6.97 -4.11
C LYS A 92 3.90 6.09 -4.57
N GLY A 93 2.69 6.65 -4.61
CA GLY A 93 1.48 5.94 -5.00
C GLY A 93 0.91 5.03 -3.91
N LEU A 94 1.47 5.06 -2.70
CA LEU A 94 0.99 4.30 -1.56
C LEU A 94 -0.37 4.86 -1.12
N THR A 95 -1.37 4.00 -1.15
CA THR A 95 -2.70 4.32 -0.64
C THR A 95 -3.10 3.28 0.40
N ILE A 96 -3.43 3.73 1.61
CA ILE A 96 -3.85 2.86 2.71
C ILE A 96 -5.32 3.19 3.01
N LYS A 97 -6.15 2.15 2.99
CA LYS A 97 -7.58 2.24 3.29
C LYS A 97 -7.95 1.28 4.42
N ASP A 98 -8.98 1.64 5.15
CA ASP A 98 -9.62 0.75 6.12
C ASP A 98 -10.49 -0.30 5.42
N HIS A 99 -11.12 -1.17 6.21
CA HIS A 99 -11.99 -2.22 5.69
C HIS A 99 -13.31 -1.71 5.07
N HIS A 100 -13.70 -0.46 5.31
CA HIS A 100 -14.84 0.20 4.65
C HIS A 100 -14.43 0.89 3.33
N GLY A 101 -13.13 0.96 3.04
CA GLY A 101 -12.59 1.65 1.86
C GLY A 101 -12.31 3.13 2.09
N GLU A 102 -12.42 3.63 3.33
CA GLU A 102 -12.03 4.99 3.69
C GLU A 102 -10.51 5.13 3.66
N SER A 103 -10.00 6.18 3.01
CA SER A 103 -8.57 6.43 2.93
C SER A 103 -8.03 6.90 4.28
N LEU A 104 -7.15 6.09 4.86
CA LEU A 104 -6.38 6.41 6.06
C LEU A 104 -5.10 7.16 5.70
N TYR A 105 -4.57 6.93 4.51
CA TYR A 105 -3.42 7.62 3.93
C TYR A 105 -3.46 7.58 2.41
N HIS A 106 -2.97 8.65 1.79
CA HIS A 106 -2.68 8.75 0.37
C HIS A 106 -1.62 9.83 0.14
N ASP A 107 -0.68 9.58 -0.78
CA ASP A 107 0.22 10.62 -1.28
C ASP A 107 -0.34 11.32 -2.54
N GLU A 108 0.40 12.27 -3.10
CA GLU A 108 0.00 13.03 -4.31
C GLU A 108 -0.08 12.17 -5.59
N ASP A 109 0.62 11.04 -5.62
CA ASP A 109 0.63 10.03 -6.67
C ASP A 109 -0.32 8.85 -6.39
N THR A 110 -1.21 9.01 -5.41
CA THR A 110 -2.18 8.01 -4.95
C THR A 110 -2.89 7.24 -6.08
N ALA A 111 -3.23 6.00 -5.76
CA ALA A 111 -4.14 5.15 -6.53
C ALA A 111 -5.53 5.79 -6.75
N ASP A 112 -5.92 6.78 -5.94
CA ASP A 112 -7.16 7.53 -6.13
C ASP A 112 -6.97 8.71 -7.11
N ILE A 113 -7.38 8.50 -8.37
CA ILE A 113 -7.25 9.53 -9.41
C ILE A 113 -8.11 10.77 -9.18
N LEU A 114 -9.22 10.69 -8.43
CA LEU A 114 -10.00 11.88 -8.11
C LEU A 114 -9.23 12.79 -7.15
N LEU A 115 -8.52 12.20 -6.19
CA LEU A 115 -7.61 12.94 -5.31
C LEU A 115 -6.39 13.46 -6.08
N ARG A 116 -5.77 12.63 -6.93
CA ARG A 116 -4.62 13.03 -7.78
C ARG A 116 -4.95 14.17 -8.74
N ARG A 117 -6.15 14.19 -9.33
CA ARG A 117 -6.62 15.30 -10.19
C ARG A 117 -6.83 16.58 -9.37
N LYS A 118 -7.46 16.48 -8.19
CA LYS A 118 -7.59 17.62 -7.28
C LYS A 118 -6.24 18.23 -6.91
N PHE A 119 -5.22 17.41 -6.66
CA PHE A 119 -3.86 17.90 -6.36
C PHE A 119 -3.19 18.60 -7.55
N ARG A 120 -3.47 18.16 -8.79
CA ARG A 120 -2.89 18.75 -10.02
C ARG A 120 -3.62 19.99 -10.53
N GLU A 121 -4.83 20.26 -10.04
CA GLU A 121 -5.61 21.46 -10.37
C GLU A 121 -5.29 22.67 -9.47
N VAL A 122 -4.43 22.50 -8.44
CA VAL A 122 -3.94 23.57 -7.55
C VAL A 122 -2.56 24.04 -7.99
#